data_AF-A0A7W1R4Z5-F1
#
_entry.id   AF-A0A7W1R4Z5-F1
#
_cell.length_a   1.000
_cell.length_b   1.000
_cell.length_c   1.000
_cell.angle_alpha   90.00
_cell.angle_beta   90.00
_cell.angle_gamma   90.00
#
_symmetry.space_group_name_H-M   'P 1'
#
loop_
_entity.id
_entity.type
_entity.pdbx_description
1 polymer ?
#
loop_
_entity_poly.entity_id
_entity_poly.type
_entity_poly.pdbx_seq_one_letter_code
_entity_poly.pdbx_strand_id
1 'polypeptide(L)' 'AALRKLEAGTRALPLRPAPELQTTSALMIANPFRPEGWSRLFSTHPPMADRVARLERMAGYPR' A
#
# COMPACT_ATOMS: atom_id res chain seq x y z
N ALA A 1 -6.28 -12.08 0.01
CA ALA A 1 -5.05 -12.88 0.25
C ALA A 1 -3.78 -12.36 -0.44
N ALA A 2 -3.77 -11.98 -1.73
CA ALA A 2 -2.54 -11.53 -2.41
C ALA A 2 -2.00 -10.15 -1.96
N LEU A 3 -2.87 -9.11 -1.89
CA LEU A 3 -2.45 -7.78 -1.43
C LEU A 3 -1.90 -7.79 0.00
N ARG A 4 -2.45 -8.64 0.88
CA ARG A 4 -1.97 -8.81 2.25
C ARG A 4 -0.53 -9.34 2.29
N LYS A 5 -0.21 -10.29 1.40
CA LYS A 5 1.16 -10.82 1.24
C LYS A 5 2.12 -9.74 0.72
N LEU A 6 1.69 -8.96 -0.26
CA LEU A 6 2.50 -7.83 -0.78
C LEU A 6 2.75 -6.76 0.28
N GLU A 7 1.71 -6.39 1.04
CA GLU A 7 1.84 -5.42 2.14
C GLU A 7 2.82 -5.91 3.21
N ALA A 8 2.69 -7.18 3.63
CA ALA A 8 3.60 -7.78 4.59
C ALA A 8 5.06 -7.78 4.11
N GLY A 9 5.30 -8.18 2.85
CA GLY A 9 6.64 -8.18 2.25
C GLY A 9 7.23 -6.77 2.13
N THR A 10 6.44 -5.80 1.69
CA THR A 10 6.86 -4.39 1.54
C THR A 10 7.21 -3.77 2.89
N ARG A 11 6.46 -4.10 3.95
CA ARG A 11 6.74 -3.65 5.33
C ARG A 11 7.97 -4.33 5.94
N ALA A 12 8.20 -5.59 5.62
CA ALA A 12 9.34 -6.35 6.14
C ALA A 12 10.67 -5.91 5.49
N LEU A 13 10.63 -5.52 4.21
CA LEU A 13 11.80 -5.12 3.43
C LEU A 13 11.53 -3.78 2.73
N PRO A 14 11.48 -2.65 3.48
CA PRO A 14 11.24 -1.35 2.88
C PRO A 14 12.42 -0.92 2.01
N LEU A 15 12.12 -0.32 0.85
CA LEU A 15 13.14 0.29 0.00
C LEU A 15 13.70 1.55 0.67
N ARG A 16 15.00 1.79 0.49
CA ARG A 16 15.62 3.05 0.95
C ARG A 16 15.02 4.22 0.16
N PRO A 17 14.67 5.35 0.81
CA PRO A 17 14.21 6.53 0.10
C PRO A 17 15.32 7.07 -0.79
N ALA A 18 15.07 7.07 -2.09
CA ALA A 18 15.90 7.69 -3.12
C ALA A 18 15.02 8.64 -3.95
N PRO A 19 15.54 9.79 -4.41
CA PRO A 19 14.76 10.76 -5.17
C PRO A 19 14.05 10.16 -6.39
N GLU A 20 14.72 9.25 -7.12
CA GLU A 20 14.12 8.55 -8.27
C GLU A 20 12.95 7.61 -7.91
N LEU A 21 12.95 7.08 -6.69
CA LEU A 21 11.88 6.19 -6.21
C LEU A 21 10.67 6.98 -5.73
N GLN A 22 10.86 8.25 -5.32
CA GLN A 22 9.77 9.07 -4.80
C GLN A 22 8.77 9.44 -5.90
N THR A 23 9.26 9.81 -7.08
CA THR A 23 8.42 10.18 -8.24
C THR A 23 7.71 8.97 -8.86
N THR A 24 8.32 7.78 -8.80
CA THR A 24 7.76 6.54 -9.34
C THR A 24 6.86 5.81 -8.34
N SER A 25 6.90 6.17 -7.05
CA SER A 25 6.13 5.51 -5.98
C SER A 25 4.61 5.50 -6.21
N ALA A 26 4.07 6.50 -6.92
CA ALA A 26 2.66 6.57 -7.28
C ALA A 26 2.23 5.50 -8.29
N LEU A 27 3.17 4.94 -9.06
CA LEU A 27 2.93 3.86 -10.02
C LEU A 27 3.05 2.47 -9.38
N MET A 28 3.58 2.38 -8.15
CA MET A 28 3.83 1.11 -7.48
C MET A 28 2.56 0.53 -6.87
N ILE A 29 2.37 -0.78 -7.02
CA ILE A 29 1.22 -1.50 -6.45
C ILE A 29 1.17 -1.32 -4.94
N ALA A 30 2.33 -1.46 -4.28
CA ALA A 30 2.53 -1.18 -2.87
C ALA A 30 3.59 -0.07 -2.76
N ASN A 31 3.17 1.11 -2.29
CA ASN A 31 4.11 2.20 -2.05
C ASN A 31 5.01 1.80 -0.86
N PRO A 32 6.35 1.77 -1.03
CA PRO A 32 7.28 1.43 0.05
C PRO A 32 7.36 2.50 1.13
N PHE A 33 6.88 3.72 0.84
CA PHE A 33 6.84 4.83 1.76
C PHE A 33 5.48 4.86 2.47
N ARG A 34 5.50 5.08 3.79
CA ARG A 34 4.28 5.18 4.58
C ARG A 34 3.59 6.53 4.27
N PRO A 35 2.30 6.54 3.91
CA PRO A 35 1.56 7.80 3.82
C PRO A 35 1.35 8.33 5.24
N GLU A 36 2.19 9.27 5.64
CA GLU A 36 2.15 9.94 6.94
C GLU A 36 1.41 11.29 6.82
N GLY A 37 0.53 11.59 7.78
CA GLY A 37 -0.15 12.87 7.91
C GLY A 37 -1.02 13.26 6.69
N TRP A 38 -0.82 14.49 6.22
CA TRP A 38 -1.62 15.13 5.15
C TRP A 38 -1.46 14.46 3.77
N SER A 39 -0.39 13.70 3.55
CA SER A 39 -0.16 12.97 2.28
C SER A 39 -1.28 11.97 1.94
N ARG A 40 -2.03 11.52 2.95
CA ARG A 40 -3.19 10.63 2.79
C ARG A 40 -4.35 11.29 2.05
N LEU A 41 -4.51 12.62 2.15
CA LEU A 41 -5.57 13.37 1.48
C LEU A 41 -5.28 13.62 -0.01
N PHE A 42 -4.00 13.61 -0.39
CA PHE A 42 -3.56 13.79 -1.78
C PHE A 42 -3.29 12.46 -2.50
N SER A 43 -3.63 11.33 -1.87
CA SER A 43 -3.46 10.02 -2.48
C SER A 43 -4.58 9.74 -3.48
N THR A 44 -4.21 9.40 -4.73
CA THR A 44 -5.16 8.99 -5.79
C THR A 44 -5.78 7.62 -5.54
N HIS A 45 -5.28 6.87 -4.56
CA HIS A 45 -5.74 5.55 -4.19
C HIS A 45 -5.98 5.44 -2.69
N PRO A 46 -7.00 4.65 -2.27
CA PRO A 46 -7.20 4.37 -0.86
C PRO A 46 -6.00 3.60 -0.28
N PRO A 47 -5.70 3.78 1.01
CA PRO A 47 -4.66 3.06 1.73
C PRO A 47 -4.69 1.55 1.51
N MET A 48 -3.52 0.90 1.57
CA MET A 48 -3.39 -0.55 1.33
C MET A 48 -4.29 -1.40 2.23
N ALA A 49 -4.41 -1.05 3.52
CA ALA A 49 -5.29 -1.74 4.46
C ALA A 49 -6.76 -1.74 4.00
N ASP A 50 -7.24 -0.62 3.47
CA ASP A 50 -8.62 -0.49 2.98
C ASP A 50 -8.82 -1.30 1.69
N ARG A 51 -7.78 -1.36 0.85
CA ARG A 51 -7.75 -2.22 -0.35
C ARG A 51 -7.83 -3.70 0.02
N VAL A 52 -7.05 -4.14 1.01
CA VAL A 52 -7.09 -5.53 1.53
C VAL A 52 -8.47 -5.84 2.10
N ALA A 53 -9.00 -4.98 2.97
CA ALA A 53 -10.32 -5.18 3.59
C ALA A 53 -11.44 -5.26 2.54
N ARG A 54 -11.40 -4.40 1.51
CA ARG A 54 -12.38 -4.46 0.41
C ARG A 54 -12.31 -5.78 -0.34
N LEU A 55 -11.11 -6.25 -0.69
CA LEU A 55 -10.93 -7.51 -1.39
C LEU A 55 -11.36 -8.71 -0.54
N GLU A 56 -11.07 -8.69 0.76
CA GLU A 56 -11.47 -9.77 1.67
C GLU A 56 -12.99 -9.85 1.84
N ARG A 57 -13.67 -8.69 1.89
CA ARG A 57 -15.14 -8.63 1.84
C ARG A 57 -15.71 -9.18 0.53
N MET A 58 -15.12 -8.83 -0.62
CA MET A 58 -15.57 -9.33 -1.92
C MET A 58 -15.35 -10.84 -2.08
N ALA A 59 -14.28 -11.38 -1.49
CA ALA A 59 -13.97 -12.81 -1.49
C ALA A 59 -14.79 -13.62 -0.49
N GLY A 60 -15.55 -12.98 0.41
CA GLY A 60 -16.37 -13.65 1.42
C GLY A 60 -15.57 -14.33 2.55
N TYR A 61 -14.35 -13.88 2.84
CA TYR A 61 -13.58 -14.45 3.95
C TYR A 61 -14.28 -14.16 5.29
N PRO A 62 -14.46 -15.18 6.16
CA PRO A 62 -14.91 -14.94 7.54
C PRO A 62 -13.86 -14.09 8.26
N ARG A 63 -14.34 -13.13 9.06
CA ARG A 63 -13.50 -12.20 9.83
C ARG A 63 -12.70 -12.92 10.91
#